data_AF-A0A6P8T0M9-F1
#
_entry.id   AF-A0A6P8T0M9-F1
#
_cell.length_a   1.000
_cell.length_b   1.000
_cell.length_c   1.000
_cell.angle_alpha   90.00
_cell.angle_beta   90.00
_cell.angle_gamma   90.00
#
_symmetry.space_group_name_H-M   'P 1'
#
loop_
_entity.id
_entity.type
_entity.pdbx_description
1 polymer ?
#
loop_
_entity_poly.entity_id
_entity_poly.type
_entity_poly.pdbx_seq_one_letter_code
_entity_poly.pdbx_strand_id
1 'polypeptide(L)'
;MGNAQDKPPGSGGGGGRSDQAAAGSGTRSRGGGGAEKPHRAPGKGVVNGSQRENSPAGGQQRQDSPAVDTSYLDAPAGALPPHLARLKNAGNHLFKNGQFGDALEKYTQAIDGCAEAGIDSPEDLGILYSNRAACFLKDGNSTECIQDCTKALELQPFSLKPLLRRAMAYETLERYKKAYVDYKTVLQVDTGVQSARDSVHRITKMLIDEEGPQWRENLPEIPTVPLSVQLEHRDKPVSAEVAQARAARAAQGEATKNEARFTLLKREGNDLVKKGTFQKAMEKYTECLALKPEECALYTNRSICFLKLNRFEEAKQDCDSALQLEPGNKKAFYRRALAYKGLQDYLSASSDLQEVLQLDPNVREAELELEEVTGLLRQSLMDSTAHTPRV
;
A
#
# COMPACT_ATOMS: atom_id res chain seq x y z
N MET A 1 64.26 32.68 -29.81
CA MET A 1 63.08 32.90 -28.95
C MET A 1 62.77 31.56 -28.28
N GLY A 2 62.82 31.36 -26.97
CA GLY A 2 63.19 32.26 -25.87
C GLY A 2 62.39 31.91 -24.61
N ASN A 3 63.06 31.35 -23.60
CA ASN A 3 62.57 30.98 -22.24
C ASN A 3 61.55 29.82 -22.19
N ALA A 4 61.71 28.72 -21.44
CA ALA A 4 62.57 28.30 -20.32
C ALA A 4 62.19 28.79 -18.91
N GLN A 5 62.07 27.81 -17.98
CA GLN A 5 62.29 27.89 -16.51
C GLN A 5 61.28 28.73 -15.67
N ASP A 6 61.03 28.49 -14.37
CA ASP A 6 61.41 27.39 -13.44
C ASP A 6 60.47 27.32 -12.21
N LYS A 7 60.70 26.33 -11.32
CA LYS A 7 60.15 26.15 -9.94
C LYS A 7 61.00 26.92 -8.87
N PRO A 8 60.99 26.63 -7.52
CA PRO A 8 59.90 26.07 -6.67
C PRO A 8 59.34 26.76 -5.36
N PRO A 9 60.06 27.38 -4.39
CA PRO A 9 60.05 26.78 -3.02
C PRO A 9 59.76 27.65 -1.76
N GLY A 10 59.02 27.07 -0.79
CA GLY A 10 59.04 27.38 0.66
C GLY A 10 58.03 28.45 1.12
N SER A 11 57.49 28.50 2.34
CA SER A 11 57.80 27.94 3.68
C SER A 11 56.58 28.30 4.59
N GLY A 12 56.23 27.70 5.73
CA GLY A 12 56.78 26.61 6.54
C GLY A 12 56.24 26.68 7.98
N GLY A 13 56.34 25.59 8.75
CA GLY A 13 56.06 25.54 10.21
C GLY A 13 54.59 25.36 10.63
N GLY A 14 54.26 24.51 11.61
CA GLY A 14 55.11 23.55 12.33
C GLY A 14 54.48 23.01 13.62
N GLY A 15 54.90 21.82 14.05
CA GLY A 15 54.63 21.26 15.38
C GLY A 15 53.28 20.54 15.54
N GLY A 16 53.19 19.26 15.93
CA GLY A 16 54.24 18.23 16.03
C GLY A 16 54.05 17.28 17.22
N ARG A 17 54.48 16.01 17.02
CA ARG A 17 54.74 14.98 18.06
C ARG A 17 53.49 14.43 18.78
N SER A 18 53.46 13.19 19.28
CA SER A 18 54.46 12.11 19.36
C SER A 18 53.67 10.80 19.57
N ASP A 19 53.86 9.78 18.72
CA ASP A 19 54.73 8.59 18.92
C ASP A 19 53.85 7.34 19.22
N GLN A 20 54.01 6.28 18.42
CA GLN A 20 54.65 5.00 18.77
C GLN A 20 53.94 4.19 19.87
N ALA A 21 53.78 2.87 19.75
CA ALA A 21 53.97 1.94 18.63
C ALA A 21 53.26 0.61 18.98
N ALA A 22 53.24 -0.34 18.03
CA ALA A 22 53.24 -1.80 18.17
C ALA A 22 52.87 -2.47 19.53
N ALA A 23 52.20 -3.62 19.60
CA ALA A 23 51.57 -4.56 18.67
C ALA A 23 51.26 -5.85 19.48
N GLY A 24 50.41 -6.74 18.96
CA GLY A 24 50.54 -8.18 19.21
C GLY A 24 49.62 -8.82 20.27
N SER A 25 49.04 -9.97 19.87
CA SER A 25 48.61 -11.14 20.67
C SER A 25 47.96 -10.92 22.05
N GLY A 26 46.74 -11.39 22.36
CA GLY A 26 46.05 -12.59 21.85
C GLY A 26 46.33 -13.81 22.74
N THR A 27 45.31 -14.36 23.40
CA THR A 27 45.38 -15.64 24.15
C THR A 27 44.02 -16.33 24.26
N ARG A 28 44.06 -17.66 24.42
CA ARG A 28 42.92 -18.59 24.56
C ARG A 28 42.75 -19.07 26.01
N SER A 29 41.53 -19.48 26.37
CA SER A 29 41.20 -20.65 27.20
C SER A 29 39.66 -20.81 27.21
N ARG A 30 38.98 -21.93 26.91
CA ARG A 30 39.21 -23.39 26.87
C ARG A 30 38.97 -24.13 28.20
N GLY A 31 37.95 -24.99 28.20
CA GLY A 31 37.57 -25.99 29.24
C GLY A 31 36.10 -25.87 29.66
N GLY A 32 35.26 -26.92 29.71
CA GLY A 32 35.39 -28.29 29.19
C GLY A 32 34.47 -29.31 29.91
N GLY A 33 33.65 -30.08 29.17
CA GLY A 33 32.91 -31.30 29.62
C GLY A 33 31.76 -31.12 30.65
N GLY A 34 30.74 -31.98 30.75
CA GLY A 34 30.31 -33.11 29.88
C GLY A 34 29.62 -34.26 30.67
N ALA A 35 28.43 -34.71 30.22
CA ALA A 35 27.74 -35.99 30.54
C ALA A 35 27.26 -36.21 32.02
N GLU A 36 26.24 -37.02 32.37
CA GLU A 36 25.25 -37.83 31.62
C GLU A 36 23.95 -38.14 32.43
N LYS A 37 23.01 -38.93 31.85
CA LYS A 37 21.67 -39.36 32.35
C LYS A 37 21.75 -40.70 33.18
N PRO A 38 20.74 -41.60 33.42
CA PRO A 38 19.34 -41.71 32.92
C PRO A 38 18.25 -42.40 33.83
N HIS A 39 17.14 -42.84 33.18
CA HIS A 39 16.05 -43.79 33.59
C HIS A 39 14.73 -43.21 34.17
N ARG A 40 13.54 -43.82 34.01
CA ARG A 40 12.91 -44.72 32.97
C ARG A 40 11.38 -44.78 33.23
N ALA A 41 10.53 -44.98 32.20
CA ALA A 41 9.05 -45.18 32.27
C ALA A 41 8.68 -46.65 32.70
N PRO A 42 7.42 -47.19 32.69
CA PRO A 42 6.13 -46.75 32.06
C PRO A 42 4.80 -47.10 32.81
N GLY A 43 3.60 -46.93 32.19
CA GLY A 43 2.36 -47.60 32.68
C GLY A 43 0.99 -47.21 32.05
N LYS A 44 0.25 -48.20 31.51
CA LYS A 44 -1.04 -48.18 30.76
C LYS A 44 -2.32 -47.70 31.50
N GLY A 45 -3.38 -47.36 30.75
CA GLY A 45 -4.80 -47.34 31.20
C GLY A 45 -5.82 -47.04 30.07
N VAL A 46 -7.00 -47.69 30.04
CA VAL A 46 -8.02 -47.62 28.96
C VAL A 46 -9.45 -47.69 29.56
N VAL A 47 -10.49 -47.27 28.80
CA VAL A 47 -11.93 -47.66 28.84
C VAL A 47 -12.96 -46.61 29.33
N ASN A 48 -14.00 -46.38 28.49
CA ASN A 48 -15.41 -45.87 28.67
C ASN A 48 -15.74 -44.73 29.67
N GLY A 49 -16.83 -43.95 29.52
CA GLY A 49 -17.86 -43.88 28.46
C GLY A 49 -19.16 -43.19 28.94
N SER A 50 -19.88 -42.54 28.02
CA SER A 50 -21.27 -42.00 28.13
C SER A 50 -21.67 -41.09 29.31
N GLN A 51 -22.19 -39.90 28.98
CA GLN A 51 -23.61 -39.55 29.24
C GLN A 51 -24.06 -38.36 28.37
N ARG A 52 -25.37 -38.30 28.08
CA ARG A 52 -26.04 -37.20 27.36
C ARG A 52 -26.79 -36.34 28.38
N GLU A 53 -26.75 -35.01 28.24
CA GLU A 53 -27.81 -34.12 28.74
C GLU A 53 -28.13 -33.03 27.72
N ASN A 54 -29.32 -32.42 27.85
CA ASN A 54 -29.98 -31.64 26.80
C ASN A 54 -29.60 -30.14 26.78
N SER A 55 -29.63 -29.60 25.55
CA SER A 55 -30.11 -28.26 25.11
C SER A 55 -30.68 -27.29 26.17
N PRO A 56 -30.49 -25.95 26.02
CA PRO A 56 -30.95 -25.25 24.81
C PRO A 56 -30.17 -24.03 24.28
N ALA A 57 -30.42 -23.77 22.99
CA ALA A 57 -30.46 -22.47 22.28
C ALA A 57 -29.68 -21.27 22.87
N GLY A 58 -28.43 -21.10 22.42
CA GLY A 58 -27.76 -19.80 22.37
C GLY A 58 -27.62 -19.35 20.92
N GLY A 59 -28.33 -18.29 20.52
CA GLY A 59 -28.28 -17.77 19.16
C GLY A 59 -26.91 -17.18 18.82
N GLN A 60 -26.08 -17.93 18.09
CA GLN A 60 -24.84 -17.39 17.54
C GLN A 60 -25.18 -16.38 16.45
N GLN A 61 -25.05 -15.10 16.80
CA GLN A 61 -24.91 -14.03 15.82
C GLN A 61 -23.78 -14.43 14.87
N ARG A 62 -24.12 -14.68 13.61
CA ARG A 62 -23.11 -14.72 12.55
C ARG A 62 -22.50 -13.34 12.51
N GLN A 63 -21.26 -13.23 12.98
CA GLN A 63 -20.40 -12.15 12.54
C GLN A 63 -20.17 -12.41 11.05
N ASP A 64 -20.92 -11.71 10.22
CA ASP A 64 -20.69 -11.69 8.78
C ASP A 64 -19.31 -11.07 8.56
N SER A 65 -18.30 -11.93 8.50
CA SER A 65 -17.00 -11.61 7.92
C SER A 65 -17.26 -10.94 6.56
N PRO A 66 -16.57 -9.84 6.23
CA PRO A 66 -16.79 -9.14 4.98
C PRO A 66 -16.69 -10.15 3.83
N ALA A 67 -17.75 -10.23 3.03
CA ALA A 67 -17.88 -11.24 1.98
C ALA A 67 -16.63 -11.19 1.09
N VAL A 68 -15.78 -12.21 1.20
CA VAL A 68 -14.55 -12.29 0.41
C VAL A 68 -14.97 -12.32 -1.04
N ASP A 69 -14.56 -11.32 -1.81
CA ASP A 69 -14.86 -11.23 -3.24
C ASP A 69 -14.27 -12.46 -3.95
N THR A 70 -15.11 -13.45 -4.26
CA THR A 70 -14.72 -14.68 -4.95
C THR A 70 -14.80 -14.56 -6.47
N SER A 71 -15.22 -13.41 -7.02
CA SER A 71 -15.43 -13.24 -8.47
C SER A 71 -14.18 -13.54 -9.30
N TYR A 72 -12.99 -13.32 -8.74
CA TYR A 72 -11.71 -13.62 -9.39
C TYR A 72 -11.47 -15.11 -9.64
N LEU A 73 -12.15 -16.02 -8.93
CA LEU A 73 -11.98 -17.46 -9.11
C LEU A 73 -12.54 -17.93 -10.46
N ASP A 74 -13.65 -17.33 -10.89
CA ASP A 74 -14.41 -17.69 -12.09
C ASP A 74 -13.91 -17.03 -13.37
N ALA A 75 -12.82 -16.25 -13.30
CA ALA A 75 -12.20 -15.64 -14.46
C ALA A 75 -11.61 -16.71 -15.41
N PRO A 76 -11.87 -16.65 -16.73
CA PRO A 76 -11.28 -17.57 -17.71
C PRO A 76 -9.76 -17.44 -17.70
N ALA A 77 -9.06 -18.57 -17.79
CA ALA A 77 -7.62 -18.63 -17.53
C ALA A 77 -6.86 -19.40 -18.63
N GLY A 78 -7.05 -18.99 -19.89
CA GLY A 78 -6.51 -19.66 -21.08
C GLY A 78 -7.49 -20.69 -21.64
N ALA A 79 -6.96 -21.78 -22.20
CA ALA A 79 -7.74 -22.93 -22.66
C ALA A 79 -8.10 -23.92 -21.53
N LEU A 80 -7.70 -23.63 -20.29
CA LEU A 80 -8.01 -24.48 -19.13
C LEU A 80 -9.52 -24.58 -18.86
N PRO A 81 -10.06 -25.79 -18.63
CA PRO A 81 -11.42 -25.99 -18.17
C PRO A 81 -11.72 -25.23 -16.86
N PRO A 82 -12.98 -24.82 -16.60
CA PRO A 82 -13.33 -23.94 -15.49
C PRO A 82 -12.83 -24.38 -14.11
N HIS A 83 -12.79 -25.70 -13.84
CA HIS A 83 -12.31 -26.22 -12.55
C HIS A 83 -10.80 -26.06 -12.36
N LEU A 84 -9.98 -26.21 -13.41
CA LEU A 84 -8.53 -25.97 -13.36
C LEU A 84 -8.21 -24.47 -13.43
N ALA A 85 -8.99 -23.70 -14.17
CA ALA A 85 -8.93 -22.24 -14.16
C ALA A 85 -9.15 -21.68 -12.74
N ARG A 86 -10.15 -22.19 -12.01
CA ARG A 86 -10.38 -21.88 -10.58
C ARG A 86 -9.18 -22.19 -9.69
N LEU A 87 -8.53 -23.35 -9.86
CA LEU A 87 -7.32 -23.70 -9.10
C LEU A 87 -6.15 -22.75 -9.40
N LYS A 88 -5.90 -22.44 -10.69
CA LYS A 88 -4.90 -21.44 -11.13
C LYS A 88 -5.18 -20.05 -10.53
N ASN A 89 -6.44 -19.63 -10.51
CA ASN A 89 -6.86 -18.33 -9.95
C ASN A 89 -6.75 -18.28 -8.43
N ALA A 90 -7.10 -19.36 -7.72
CA ALA A 90 -6.89 -19.50 -6.28
C ALA A 90 -5.39 -19.42 -5.92
N GLY A 91 -4.54 -20.17 -6.62
CA GLY A 91 -3.08 -20.11 -6.47
C GLY A 91 -2.53 -18.70 -6.73
N ASN A 92 -3.01 -18.02 -7.78
CA ASN A 92 -2.64 -16.63 -8.10
C ASN A 92 -3.03 -15.62 -7.00
N HIS A 93 -4.10 -15.88 -6.25
CA HIS A 93 -4.53 -15.06 -5.12
C HIS A 93 -3.69 -15.34 -3.87
N LEU A 94 -3.54 -16.62 -3.50
CA LEU A 94 -2.72 -17.07 -2.37
C LEU A 94 -1.26 -16.57 -2.49
N PHE A 95 -0.68 -16.67 -3.69
CA PHE A 95 0.68 -16.18 -3.96
C PHE A 95 0.84 -14.67 -3.72
N LYS A 96 -0.17 -13.86 -4.05
CA LYS A 96 -0.14 -12.39 -3.80
C LYS A 96 -0.23 -12.07 -2.32
N ASN A 97 -0.94 -12.89 -1.55
CA ASN A 97 -1.08 -12.74 -0.11
C ASN A 97 0.09 -13.34 0.69
N GLY A 98 1.13 -13.86 0.01
CA GLY A 98 2.32 -14.44 0.63
C GLY A 98 2.14 -15.89 1.09
N GLN A 99 1.00 -16.53 0.80
CA GLN A 99 0.72 -17.93 1.13
C GLN A 99 1.32 -18.86 0.08
N PHE A 100 2.65 -18.96 0.04
CA PHE A 100 3.37 -19.67 -1.03
C PHE A 100 3.14 -21.19 -1.01
N GLY A 101 3.09 -21.81 0.17
CA GLY A 101 2.79 -23.25 0.31
C GLY A 101 1.38 -23.61 -0.17
N ASP A 102 0.36 -22.85 0.26
CA ASP A 102 -1.02 -23.05 -0.20
C ASP A 102 -1.15 -22.79 -1.71
N ALA A 103 -0.47 -21.76 -2.24
CA ALA A 103 -0.45 -21.47 -3.67
C ALA A 103 0.19 -22.60 -4.48
N LEU A 104 1.31 -23.15 -4.00
CA LEU A 104 2.01 -24.29 -4.59
C LEU A 104 1.09 -25.51 -4.67
N GLU A 105 0.35 -25.82 -3.60
CA GLU A 105 -0.63 -26.90 -3.60
C GLU A 105 -1.70 -26.71 -4.68
N LYS A 106 -2.25 -25.49 -4.84
CA LYS A 106 -3.25 -25.20 -5.89
C LYS A 106 -2.67 -25.30 -7.31
N TYR A 107 -1.42 -24.90 -7.53
CA TYR A 107 -0.79 -25.07 -8.84
C TYR A 107 -0.49 -26.55 -9.14
N THR A 108 -0.06 -27.34 -8.15
CA THR A 108 0.11 -28.79 -8.30
C THR A 108 -1.22 -29.47 -8.64
N GLN A 109 -2.29 -29.20 -7.89
CA GLN A 109 -3.65 -29.70 -8.19
C GLN A 109 -4.10 -29.32 -9.61
N ALA A 110 -3.75 -28.13 -10.09
CA ALA A 110 -4.06 -27.71 -11.47
C ALA A 110 -3.23 -28.44 -12.53
N ILE A 111 -1.94 -28.71 -12.27
CA ILE A 111 -1.03 -29.46 -13.17
C ILE A 111 -1.46 -30.93 -13.26
N ASP A 112 -1.70 -31.56 -12.12
CA ASP A 112 -2.09 -32.97 -12.04
C ASP A 112 -3.45 -33.17 -12.73
N GLY A 113 -4.42 -32.27 -12.47
CA GLY A 113 -5.70 -32.26 -13.18
C GLY A 113 -5.60 -32.00 -14.69
N CYS A 114 -4.56 -31.31 -15.18
CA CYS A 114 -4.30 -31.20 -16.62
C CYS A 114 -3.86 -32.54 -17.22
N ALA A 115 -3.00 -33.28 -16.50
CA ALA A 115 -2.53 -34.59 -16.93
C ALA A 115 -3.65 -35.64 -16.90
N GLU A 116 -4.48 -35.66 -15.84
CA GLU A 116 -5.63 -36.55 -15.71
C GLU A 116 -6.70 -36.29 -16.78
N ALA A 117 -6.99 -35.02 -17.09
CA ALA A 117 -7.97 -34.64 -18.10
C ALA A 117 -7.45 -34.73 -19.55
N GLY A 118 -6.17 -35.09 -19.76
CA GLY A 118 -5.56 -35.21 -21.09
C GLY A 118 -5.50 -33.88 -21.86
N ILE A 119 -5.31 -32.76 -21.18
CA ILE A 119 -5.38 -31.42 -21.78
C ILE A 119 -4.06 -31.09 -22.48
N ASP A 120 -4.09 -31.05 -23.80
CA ASP A 120 -2.97 -30.61 -24.64
C ASP A 120 -2.97 -29.08 -24.82
N SER A 121 -2.66 -28.36 -23.74
CA SER A 121 -2.39 -26.91 -23.76
C SER A 121 -0.99 -26.62 -23.22
N PRO A 122 0.06 -26.66 -24.07
CA PRO A 122 1.44 -26.44 -23.64
C PRO A 122 1.65 -25.02 -23.08
N GLU A 123 0.94 -24.01 -23.59
CA GLU A 123 1.02 -22.64 -23.07
C GLU A 123 0.49 -22.55 -21.62
N ASP A 124 -0.71 -23.07 -21.36
CA ASP A 124 -1.28 -23.01 -20.00
C ASP A 124 -0.51 -23.86 -19.00
N LEU A 125 -0.07 -25.04 -19.42
CA LEU A 125 0.74 -25.92 -18.59
C LEU A 125 2.11 -25.30 -18.28
N GLY A 126 2.73 -24.64 -19.27
CA GLY A 126 3.95 -23.86 -19.08
C GLY A 126 3.77 -22.67 -18.13
N ILE A 127 2.61 -22.00 -18.17
CA ILE A 127 2.24 -20.95 -17.20
C ILE A 127 2.09 -21.53 -15.78
N LEU A 128 1.44 -22.69 -15.62
CA LEU A 128 1.26 -23.35 -14.33
C LEU A 128 2.61 -23.76 -13.71
N TYR A 129 3.48 -24.44 -14.45
CA TYR A 129 4.84 -24.77 -14.01
C TYR A 129 5.62 -23.50 -13.64
N SER A 130 5.56 -22.45 -14.47
CA SER A 130 6.25 -21.20 -14.15
C SER A 130 5.74 -20.55 -12.86
N ASN A 131 4.44 -20.62 -12.59
CA ASN A 131 3.84 -20.11 -11.36
C ASN A 131 4.20 -20.94 -10.12
N ARG A 132 4.27 -22.27 -10.25
CA ARG A 132 4.73 -23.16 -9.17
C ARG A 132 6.22 -22.96 -8.87
N ALA A 133 7.06 -22.80 -9.90
CA ALA A 133 8.46 -22.39 -9.74
C ALA A 133 8.62 -21.07 -8.97
N ALA A 134 7.69 -20.13 -9.14
CA ALA A 134 7.70 -18.87 -8.40
C ALA A 134 7.49 -19.07 -6.89
N CYS A 135 6.72 -20.09 -6.49
CA CYS A 135 6.53 -20.47 -5.09
C CYS A 135 7.82 -21.09 -4.54
N PHE A 136 8.38 -22.09 -5.25
CA PHE A 136 9.66 -22.69 -4.89
C PHE A 136 10.80 -21.67 -4.73
N LEU A 137 10.87 -20.67 -5.62
CA LEU A 137 11.86 -19.58 -5.53
C LEU A 137 11.64 -18.66 -4.29
N LYS A 138 10.40 -18.52 -3.80
CA LYS A 138 10.08 -17.77 -2.58
C LYS A 138 10.35 -18.57 -1.31
N ASP A 139 10.15 -19.88 -1.36
CA ASP A 139 10.45 -20.81 -0.28
C ASP A 139 11.95 -21.19 -0.22
N GLY A 140 12.77 -20.66 -1.13
CA GLY A 140 14.22 -20.91 -1.22
C GLY A 140 14.60 -22.24 -1.88
N ASN A 141 13.63 -23.07 -2.26
CA ASN A 141 13.83 -24.35 -2.94
C ASN A 141 14.25 -24.16 -4.40
N SER A 142 15.53 -23.84 -4.57
CA SER A 142 16.12 -23.49 -5.88
C SER A 142 16.18 -24.70 -6.82
N THR A 143 16.25 -25.94 -6.31
CA THR A 143 16.31 -27.16 -7.12
C THR A 143 14.99 -27.49 -7.80
N GLU A 144 13.86 -27.39 -7.08
CA GLU A 144 12.53 -27.60 -7.68
C GLU A 144 12.13 -26.43 -8.60
N CYS A 145 12.52 -25.19 -8.25
CA CYS A 145 12.36 -24.04 -9.14
C CYS A 145 13.03 -24.26 -10.52
N ILE A 146 14.25 -24.83 -10.55
CA ILE A 146 14.95 -25.15 -11.80
C ILE A 146 14.23 -26.22 -12.62
N GLN A 147 13.67 -27.25 -11.97
CA GLN A 147 12.93 -28.31 -12.64
C GLN A 147 11.66 -27.76 -13.30
N ASP A 148 10.80 -27.08 -12.53
CA ASP A 148 9.57 -26.48 -13.05
C ASP A 148 9.85 -25.42 -14.13
N CYS A 149 10.88 -24.56 -13.97
CA CYS A 149 11.23 -23.60 -15.01
C CYS A 149 11.76 -24.28 -16.28
N THR A 150 12.48 -25.40 -16.15
CA THR A 150 12.93 -26.17 -17.31
C THR A 150 11.75 -26.81 -18.01
N LYS A 151 10.79 -27.38 -17.26
CA LYS A 151 9.57 -27.95 -17.86
C LYS A 151 8.71 -26.89 -18.54
N ALA A 152 8.61 -25.70 -17.96
CA ALA A 152 7.94 -24.56 -18.59
C ALA A 152 8.63 -24.10 -19.88
N LEU A 153 9.96 -24.27 -20.02
CA LEU A 153 10.73 -23.91 -21.21
C LEU A 153 10.78 -25.01 -22.28
N GLU A 154 10.58 -26.27 -21.91
CA GLU A 154 10.29 -27.36 -22.85
C GLU A 154 8.94 -27.12 -23.56
N LEU A 155 7.95 -26.64 -22.81
CA LEU A 155 6.60 -26.36 -23.33
C LEU A 155 6.52 -25.02 -24.08
N GLN A 156 7.11 -23.96 -23.52
CA GLN A 156 7.16 -22.63 -24.13
C GLN A 156 8.61 -22.11 -24.16
N PRO A 157 9.38 -22.44 -25.21
CA PRO A 157 10.74 -21.95 -25.39
C PRO A 157 10.84 -20.43 -25.29
N PHE A 158 11.95 -19.95 -24.73
CA PHE A 158 12.27 -18.52 -24.57
C PHE A 158 11.28 -17.69 -23.73
N SER A 159 10.37 -18.34 -22.98
CA SER A 159 9.46 -17.66 -22.07
C SER A 159 10.21 -16.88 -20.98
N LEU A 160 9.99 -15.56 -20.92
CA LEU A 160 10.77 -14.63 -20.10
C LEU A 160 10.73 -14.95 -18.60
N LYS A 161 9.55 -15.33 -18.07
CA LYS A 161 9.34 -15.59 -16.64
C LYS A 161 10.08 -16.87 -16.17
N PRO A 162 9.93 -18.05 -16.82
CA PRO A 162 10.77 -19.21 -16.53
C PRO A 162 12.28 -18.93 -16.63
N LEU A 163 12.76 -18.26 -17.69
CA LEU A 163 14.18 -17.96 -17.84
C LEU A 163 14.71 -17.13 -16.67
N LEU A 164 14.03 -16.05 -16.30
CA LEU A 164 14.40 -15.22 -15.15
C LEU A 164 14.40 -16.00 -13.84
N ARG A 165 13.36 -16.79 -13.58
CA ARG A 165 13.21 -17.59 -12.35
C ARG A 165 14.30 -18.66 -12.25
N ARG A 166 14.64 -19.32 -13.37
CA ARG A 166 15.73 -20.30 -13.45
C ARG A 166 17.10 -19.67 -13.30
N ALA A 167 17.34 -18.51 -13.90
CA ALA A 167 18.58 -17.75 -13.74
C ALA A 167 18.83 -17.39 -12.27
N MET A 168 17.81 -16.87 -11.59
CA MET A 168 17.87 -16.56 -10.15
C MET A 168 18.13 -17.82 -9.31
N ALA A 169 17.48 -18.94 -9.62
CA ALA A 169 17.69 -20.21 -8.92
C ALA A 169 19.06 -20.87 -9.21
N TYR A 170 19.69 -20.55 -10.35
CA TYR A 170 21.10 -20.89 -10.58
C TYR A 170 22.05 -19.95 -9.84
N GLU A 171 21.74 -18.66 -9.73
CA GLU A 171 22.53 -17.67 -8.98
C GLU A 171 22.56 -17.99 -7.48
N THR A 172 21.43 -18.42 -6.88
CA THR A 172 21.35 -18.88 -5.47
C THR A 172 22.07 -20.20 -5.21
N LEU A 173 22.31 -21.01 -6.24
CA LEU A 173 23.09 -22.26 -6.16
C LEU A 173 24.53 -22.09 -6.65
N GLU A 174 25.01 -20.85 -6.83
CA GLU A 174 26.35 -20.50 -7.30
C GLU A 174 26.71 -21.12 -8.68
N ARG A 175 25.68 -21.51 -9.46
CA ARG A 175 25.82 -22.09 -10.81
C ARG A 175 25.94 -20.98 -11.86
N TYR A 176 26.89 -20.08 -11.64
CA TYR A 176 27.03 -18.80 -12.34
C TYR A 176 27.03 -18.90 -13.87
N LYS A 177 27.68 -19.92 -14.45
CA LYS A 177 27.65 -20.18 -15.90
C LYS A 177 26.23 -20.36 -16.46
N LYS A 178 25.39 -21.14 -15.77
CA LYS A 178 24.02 -21.40 -16.20
C LYS A 178 23.11 -20.19 -15.98
N ALA A 179 23.28 -19.50 -14.85
CA ALA A 179 22.61 -18.23 -14.58
C ALA A 179 22.93 -17.18 -15.66
N TYR A 180 24.20 -17.06 -16.06
CA TYR A 180 24.65 -16.15 -17.11
C TYR A 180 23.97 -16.42 -18.45
N VAL A 181 23.93 -17.68 -18.87
CA VAL A 181 23.26 -18.10 -20.13
C VAL A 181 21.78 -17.74 -20.11
N ASP A 182 21.05 -18.05 -19.03
CA ASP A 182 19.63 -17.71 -18.94
C ASP A 182 19.41 -16.19 -18.93
N TYR A 183 20.15 -15.41 -18.12
CA TYR A 183 20.03 -13.94 -18.13
C TYR A 183 20.40 -13.31 -19.49
N LYS A 184 21.39 -13.84 -20.20
CA LYS A 184 21.72 -13.37 -21.56
C LYS A 184 20.65 -13.75 -22.58
N THR A 185 19.97 -14.88 -22.39
CA THR A 185 18.80 -15.26 -23.19
C THR A 185 17.62 -14.33 -22.92
N VAL A 186 17.35 -13.99 -21.65
CA VAL A 186 16.36 -12.95 -21.27
C VAL A 186 16.63 -11.63 -21.99
N LEU A 187 17.87 -11.16 -22.00
CA LEU A 187 18.26 -9.89 -22.64
C LEU A 187 18.23 -9.92 -24.18
N GLN A 188 18.17 -11.11 -24.81
CA GLN A 188 17.86 -11.24 -26.23
C GLN A 188 16.34 -11.14 -26.49
N VAL A 189 15.50 -11.66 -25.58
CA VAL A 189 14.03 -11.56 -25.68
C VAL A 189 13.55 -10.13 -25.41
N ASP A 190 13.97 -9.56 -24.27
CA ASP A 190 13.64 -8.19 -23.86
C ASP A 190 14.87 -7.52 -23.26
N THR A 191 15.42 -6.55 -23.99
CA THR A 191 16.57 -5.78 -23.52
C THR A 191 16.24 -4.93 -22.29
N GLY A 192 14.98 -4.56 -22.06
CA GLY A 192 14.53 -3.65 -21.01
C GLY A 192 14.62 -4.20 -19.57
N VAL A 193 14.87 -5.51 -19.41
CA VAL A 193 14.90 -6.18 -18.11
C VAL A 193 16.15 -5.81 -17.30
N GLN A 194 16.07 -4.74 -16.52
CA GLN A 194 17.19 -4.20 -15.75
C GLN A 194 17.80 -5.21 -14.76
N SER A 195 16.97 -6.01 -14.06
CA SER A 195 17.47 -7.03 -13.13
C SER A 195 18.35 -8.10 -13.79
N ALA A 196 18.08 -8.44 -15.05
CA ALA A 196 18.93 -9.33 -15.83
C ALA A 196 20.23 -8.65 -16.25
N ARG A 197 20.20 -7.36 -16.61
CA ARG A 197 21.44 -6.57 -16.85
C ARG A 197 22.31 -6.53 -15.60
N ASP A 198 21.75 -6.19 -14.45
CA ASP A 198 22.49 -6.06 -13.20
C ASP A 198 23.14 -7.39 -12.78
N SER A 199 22.38 -8.49 -12.89
CA SER A 199 22.88 -9.83 -12.57
C SER A 199 23.93 -10.32 -13.56
N VAL A 200 23.81 -9.99 -14.86
CA VAL A 200 24.88 -10.22 -15.85
C VAL A 200 26.17 -9.50 -15.49
N HIS A 201 26.11 -8.24 -15.04
CA HIS A 201 27.30 -7.51 -14.59
C HIS A 201 27.88 -8.11 -13.29
N ARG A 202 27.03 -8.52 -12.35
CA ARG A 202 27.44 -9.19 -11.09
C ARG A 202 28.18 -10.50 -11.39
N ILE A 203 27.54 -11.38 -12.15
CA ILE A 203 28.06 -12.71 -12.52
C ILE A 203 29.32 -12.60 -13.38
N THR A 204 29.42 -11.60 -14.26
CA THR A 204 30.66 -11.37 -15.04
C THR A 204 31.87 -11.14 -14.13
N LYS A 205 31.71 -10.48 -12.97
CA LYS A 205 32.80 -10.31 -12.00
C LYS A 205 33.16 -11.64 -11.34
N MET A 206 32.16 -12.34 -10.79
CA MET A 206 32.36 -13.65 -10.17
C MET A 206 33.11 -14.63 -11.09
N LEU A 207 32.70 -14.74 -12.35
CA LEU A 207 33.34 -15.64 -13.33
C LEU A 207 34.77 -15.22 -13.71
N ILE A 208 35.09 -13.91 -13.69
CA ILE A 208 36.47 -13.43 -13.87
C ILE A 208 37.32 -13.74 -12.64
N ASP A 209 36.76 -13.61 -11.44
CA ASP A 209 37.46 -13.87 -10.18
C ASP A 209 37.71 -15.38 -9.96
N GLU A 210 36.80 -16.25 -10.43
CA GLU A 210 36.91 -17.72 -10.34
C GLU A 210 37.74 -18.36 -11.46
N GLU A 211 37.54 -17.94 -12.72
CA GLU A 211 38.11 -18.62 -13.91
C GLU A 211 39.05 -17.73 -14.75
N GLY A 212 39.30 -16.49 -14.30
CA GLY A 212 40.19 -15.56 -14.97
C GLY A 212 39.62 -14.98 -16.28
N PRO A 213 40.46 -14.29 -17.08
CA PRO A 213 40.00 -13.56 -18.28
C PRO A 213 39.34 -14.42 -19.36
N GLN A 214 39.65 -15.72 -19.40
CA GLN A 214 39.19 -16.68 -20.41
C GLN A 214 37.91 -17.44 -20.02
N TRP A 215 37.23 -17.08 -18.92
CA TRP A 215 35.99 -17.73 -18.45
C TRP A 215 34.90 -17.96 -19.53
N ARG A 216 34.89 -17.14 -20.59
CA ARG A 216 33.97 -17.27 -21.73
C ARG A 216 34.19 -18.53 -22.56
N GLU A 217 35.42 -19.03 -22.63
CA GLU A 217 35.76 -20.27 -23.36
C GLU A 217 35.15 -21.50 -22.67
N ASN A 218 34.93 -21.43 -21.36
CA ASN A 218 34.32 -22.49 -20.55
C ASN A 218 32.79 -22.31 -20.37
N LEU A 219 32.16 -21.39 -21.09
CA LEU A 219 30.73 -21.09 -20.96
C LEU A 219 29.90 -22.04 -21.85
N PRO A 220 28.75 -22.56 -21.38
CA PRO A 220 27.80 -23.25 -22.26
C PRO A 220 27.32 -22.31 -23.38
N GLU A 221 27.01 -22.87 -24.54
CA GLU A 221 26.48 -22.10 -25.67
C GLU A 221 25.22 -21.32 -25.27
N ILE A 222 25.18 -20.03 -25.60
CA ILE A 222 24.01 -19.18 -25.33
C ILE A 222 23.01 -19.40 -26.48
N PRO A 223 21.79 -19.88 -26.21
CA PRO A 223 20.79 -20.07 -27.26
C PRO A 223 20.48 -18.75 -27.99
N THR A 224 20.45 -18.81 -29.33
CA THR A 224 20.02 -17.67 -30.15
C THR A 224 18.50 -17.58 -30.15
N VAL A 225 17.96 -16.46 -29.68
CA VAL A 225 16.50 -16.22 -29.64
C VAL A 225 16.00 -15.82 -31.04
N PRO A 226 15.05 -16.53 -31.67
CA PRO A 226 14.51 -16.18 -32.97
C PRO A 226 13.86 -14.78 -32.98
N LEU A 227 14.01 -14.05 -34.09
CA LEU A 227 13.45 -12.69 -34.24
C LEU A 227 11.92 -12.66 -34.06
N SER A 228 11.22 -13.73 -34.42
CA SER A 228 9.78 -13.88 -34.18
C SER A 228 9.41 -13.75 -32.71
N VAL A 229 10.16 -14.37 -31.80
CA VAL A 229 9.96 -14.30 -30.34
C VAL A 229 10.24 -12.88 -29.82
N GLN A 230 11.29 -12.24 -30.34
CA GLN A 230 11.64 -10.86 -29.98
C GLN A 230 10.53 -9.87 -30.39
N LEU A 231 9.98 -10.04 -31.60
CA LEU A 231 8.86 -9.24 -32.10
C LEU A 231 7.57 -9.53 -31.34
N GLU A 232 7.23 -10.80 -31.09
CA GLU A 232 6.04 -11.18 -30.31
C GLU A 232 6.05 -10.58 -28.89
N HIS A 233 7.23 -10.51 -28.25
CA HIS A 233 7.36 -9.84 -26.96
C HIS A 233 7.21 -8.31 -27.07
N ARG A 234 7.81 -7.70 -28.11
CA ARG A 234 7.74 -6.25 -28.35
C ARG A 234 6.34 -5.78 -28.69
N ASP A 235 5.62 -6.56 -29.49
CA ASP A 235 4.34 -6.22 -30.10
C ASP A 235 3.15 -6.84 -29.35
N LYS A 236 3.36 -7.39 -28.14
CA LYS A 236 2.29 -7.72 -27.19
C LYS A 236 1.84 -6.44 -26.47
N PRO A 237 0.77 -5.74 -26.90
CA PRO A 237 0.23 -4.65 -26.10
C PRO A 237 -0.23 -5.20 -24.75
N VAL A 238 -0.13 -4.38 -23.71
CA VAL A 238 -0.91 -4.64 -22.50
C VAL A 238 -2.37 -4.61 -22.93
N SER A 239 -3.03 -5.78 -22.94
CA SER A 239 -4.45 -5.90 -23.33
C SER A 239 -5.26 -4.78 -22.66
N ALA A 240 -6.18 -4.17 -23.40
CA ALA A 240 -6.99 -3.06 -22.92
C ALA A 240 -7.66 -3.41 -21.57
N GLU A 241 -8.09 -4.65 -21.39
CA GLU A 241 -8.63 -5.20 -20.15
C GLU A 241 -7.61 -5.19 -18.99
N VAL A 242 -6.35 -5.54 -19.25
CA VAL A 242 -5.27 -5.54 -18.25
C VAL A 242 -4.86 -4.11 -17.92
N ALA A 243 -4.86 -3.19 -18.89
CA ALA A 243 -4.62 -1.77 -18.67
C ALA A 243 -5.74 -1.14 -17.83
N GLN A 244 -7.00 -1.43 -18.17
CA GLN A 244 -8.20 -0.98 -17.46
C GLN A 244 -8.25 -1.56 -16.04
N ALA A 245 -7.96 -2.85 -15.86
CA ALA A 245 -7.90 -3.47 -14.53
C ALA A 245 -6.77 -2.90 -13.65
N ARG A 246 -5.63 -2.50 -14.24
CA ARG A 246 -4.57 -1.77 -13.52
C ARG A 246 -5.02 -0.36 -13.13
N ALA A 247 -5.65 0.37 -14.05
CA ALA A 247 -6.16 1.72 -13.80
C ALA A 247 -7.26 1.71 -12.72
N ALA A 248 -8.20 0.78 -12.77
CA ALA A 248 -9.26 0.60 -11.77
C ALA A 248 -8.67 0.29 -10.37
N ARG A 249 -7.67 -0.60 -10.28
CA ARG A 249 -6.98 -0.88 -9.01
C ARG A 249 -6.20 0.32 -8.49
N ALA A 250 -5.56 1.10 -9.36
CA ALA A 250 -4.87 2.33 -8.97
C ALA A 250 -5.86 3.39 -8.43
N ALA A 251 -6.99 3.57 -9.10
CA ALA A 251 -8.06 4.47 -8.65
C ALA A 251 -8.67 4.02 -7.31
N GLN A 252 -8.91 2.72 -7.12
CA GLN A 252 -9.37 2.16 -5.84
C GLN A 252 -8.32 2.34 -4.72
N GLY A 253 -7.03 2.16 -5.04
CA GLY A 253 -5.93 2.42 -4.10
C GLY A 253 -5.88 3.89 -3.66
N GLU A 254 -6.03 4.83 -4.59
CA GLU A 254 -6.04 6.26 -4.25
C GLU A 254 -7.32 6.66 -3.50
N ALA A 255 -8.47 6.09 -3.83
CA ALA A 255 -9.72 6.31 -3.09
C ALA A 255 -9.63 5.84 -1.62
N THR A 256 -9.10 4.63 -1.38
CA THR A 256 -8.91 4.11 -0.01
C THR A 256 -7.90 4.94 0.80
N LYS A 257 -6.83 5.43 0.14
CA LYS A 257 -5.86 6.36 0.72
C LYS A 257 -6.45 7.73 1.06
N ASN A 258 -7.31 8.27 0.20
CA ASN A 258 -8.02 9.53 0.45
C ASN A 258 -9.05 9.39 1.58
N GLU A 259 -9.74 8.26 1.70
CA GLU A 259 -10.64 7.97 2.82
C GLU A 259 -9.90 7.92 4.16
N ALA A 260 -8.76 7.23 4.20
CA ALA A 260 -7.90 7.16 5.38
C ALA A 260 -7.36 8.55 5.77
N ARG A 261 -6.90 9.34 4.78
CA ARG A 261 -6.44 10.72 5.00
C ARG A 261 -7.56 11.63 5.52
N PHE A 262 -8.74 11.57 4.91
CA PHE A 262 -9.93 12.31 5.36
C PHE A 262 -10.28 11.99 6.82
N THR A 263 -10.32 10.70 7.17
CA THR A 263 -10.63 10.24 8.53
C THR A 263 -9.62 10.75 9.56
N LEU A 264 -8.32 10.74 9.21
CA LEU A 264 -7.26 11.27 10.06
C LEU A 264 -7.38 12.78 10.24
N LEU A 265 -7.50 13.55 9.16
CA LEU A 265 -7.60 15.00 9.19
C LEU A 265 -8.85 15.48 9.97
N LYS A 266 -9.99 14.80 9.80
CA LYS A 266 -11.24 15.10 10.54
C LYS A 266 -11.06 14.88 12.05
N ARG A 267 -10.30 13.85 12.45
CA ARG A 267 -9.94 13.61 13.85
C ARG A 267 -8.98 14.69 14.38
N GLU A 268 -7.91 15.00 13.65
CA GLU A 268 -6.95 16.04 14.01
C GLU A 268 -7.63 17.41 14.20
N GLY A 269 -8.49 17.81 13.26
CA GLY A 269 -9.28 19.05 13.37
C GLY A 269 -10.13 19.09 14.63
N ASN A 270 -10.89 18.03 14.91
CA ASN A 270 -11.72 17.93 16.12
C ASN A 270 -10.90 18.02 17.42
N ASP A 271 -9.73 17.41 17.47
CA ASP A 271 -8.86 17.47 18.66
C ASP A 271 -8.14 18.83 18.80
N LEU A 272 -7.88 19.53 17.70
CA LEU A 272 -7.37 20.91 17.70
C LEU A 272 -8.44 21.91 18.16
N VAL A 273 -9.73 21.68 17.87
CA VAL A 273 -10.85 22.47 18.43
C VAL A 273 -10.92 22.30 19.95
N LYS A 274 -10.86 21.06 20.46
CA LYS A 274 -10.85 20.78 21.91
C LYS A 274 -9.69 21.47 22.65
N LYS A 275 -8.56 21.67 21.97
CA LYS A 275 -7.37 22.36 22.49
C LYS A 275 -7.40 23.89 22.33
N GLY A 276 -8.47 24.46 21.77
CA GLY A 276 -8.59 25.90 21.51
C GLY A 276 -7.73 26.42 20.35
N THR A 277 -7.07 25.53 19.59
CA THR A 277 -6.16 25.89 18.48
C THR A 277 -6.92 26.06 17.16
N PHE A 278 -7.87 27.01 17.13
CA PHE A 278 -8.88 27.16 16.07
C PHE A 278 -8.30 27.38 14.65
N GLN A 279 -7.21 28.14 14.53
CA GLN A 279 -6.53 28.38 13.24
C GLN A 279 -6.07 27.06 12.58
N LYS A 280 -5.38 26.20 13.35
CA LYS A 280 -4.92 24.89 12.86
C LYS A 280 -6.08 23.92 12.62
N ALA A 281 -7.15 24.00 13.41
CA ALA A 281 -8.35 23.20 13.17
C ALA A 281 -9.03 23.56 11.84
N MET A 282 -9.15 24.85 11.54
CA MET A 282 -9.67 25.38 10.27
C MET A 282 -8.84 24.91 9.06
N GLU A 283 -7.51 24.91 9.17
CA GLU A 283 -6.61 24.35 8.14
C GLU A 283 -6.93 22.87 7.89
N LYS A 284 -7.07 22.07 8.96
CA LYS A 284 -7.41 20.64 8.86
C LYS A 284 -8.79 20.37 8.26
N TYR A 285 -9.81 21.15 8.63
CA TYR A 285 -11.13 21.04 8.00
C TYR A 285 -11.11 21.48 6.54
N THR A 286 -10.25 22.43 6.16
CA THR A 286 -10.05 22.83 4.76
C THR A 286 -9.37 21.72 3.94
N GLU A 287 -8.35 21.04 4.50
CA GLU A 287 -7.80 19.82 3.87
C GLU A 287 -8.87 18.72 3.72
N CYS A 288 -9.78 18.56 4.70
CA CYS A 288 -10.86 17.58 4.61
C CYS A 288 -11.88 17.93 3.50
N LEU A 289 -12.28 19.19 3.39
CA LEU A 289 -13.23 19.67 2.37
C LEU A 289 -12.64 19.58 0.95
N ALA A 290 -11.32 19.69 0.80
CA ALA A 290 -10.64 19.42 -0.46
C ALA A 290 -10.68 17.93 -0.88
N LEU A 291 -10.93 17.01 0.05
CA LEU A 291 -11.10 15.58 -0.22
C LEU A 291 -12.59 15.18 -0.37
N LYS A 292 -13.48 15.81 0.42
CA LYS A 292 -14.94 15.59 0.38
C LYS A 292 -15.67 16.93 0.55
N PRO A 293 -16.03 17.62 -0.56
CA PRO A 293 -16.69 18.93 -0.50
C PRO A 293 -18.17 18.85 -0.10
N GLU A 294 -18.79 17.66 -0.05
CA GLU A 294 -20.22 17.49 0.27
C GLU A 294 -20.49 17.16 1.75
N GLU A 295 -19.47 17.16 2.60
CA GLU A 295 -19.59 16.84 4.03
C GLU A 295 -20.01 18.08 4.86
N CYS A 296 -21.32 18.29 5.00
CA CYS A 296 -21.93 19.40 5.76
C CYS A 296 -21.31 19.60 7.17
N ALA A 297 -21.03 18.50 7.89
CA ALA A 297 -20.46 18.57 9.24
C ALA A 297 -19.10 19.28 9.30
N LEU A 298 -18.33 19.32 8.21
CA LEU A 298 -17.05 20.04 8.18
C LEU A 298 -17.23 21.55 8.04
N TYR A 299 -18.15 22.00 7.20
CA TYR A 299 -18.50 23.42 7.09
C TYR A 299 -19.00 23.96 8.43
N THR A 300 -19.94 23.24 9.08
CA THR A 300 -20.38 23.66 10.42
C THR A 300 -19.21 23.65 11.41
N ASN A 301 -18.33 22.64 11.43
CA ASN A 301 -17.19 22.60 12.35
C ASN A 301 -16.10 23.64 12.05
N ARG A 302 -15.96 24.11 10.80
CA ARG A 302 -15.03 25.18 10.44
C ARG A 302 -15.62 26.57 10.72
N SER A 303 -16.93 26.78 10.55
CA SER A 303 -17.61 28.03 10.95
C SER A 303 -17.42 28.38 12.43
N ILE A 304 -17.46 27.40 13.35
CA ILE A 304 -17.21 27.67 14.78
C ILE A 304 -15.75 28.05 15.07
N CYS A 305 -14.77 27.56 14.28
CA CYS A 305 -13.40 28.05 14.34
C CYS A 305 -13.31 29.51 13.86
N PHE A 306 -13.99 29.86 12.77
CA PHE A 306 -14.07 31.24 12.29
C PHE A 306 -14.72 32.19 13.32
N LEU A 307 -15.84 31.80 13.93
CA LEU A 307 -16.48 32.55 15.03
C LEU A 307 -15.53 32.79 16.20
N LYS A 308 -14.77 31.77 16.63
CA LYS A 308 -13.78 31.90 17.72
C LYS A 308 -12.54 32.72 17.35
N LEU A 309 -12.37 33.05 16.07
CA LEU A 309 -11.33 33.95 15.55
C LEU A 309 -11.91 35.32 15.13
N ASN A 310 -13.19 35.61 15.44
CA ASN A 310 -13.92 36.82 15.04
C ASN A 310 -13.97 37.05 13.50
N ARG A 311 -13.90 35.97 12.72
CA ARG A 311 -13.94 35.97 11.25
C ARG A 311 -15.38 35.70 10.78
N PHE A 312 -16.25 36.68 11.00
CA PHE A 312 -17.70 36.47 10.93
C PHE A 312 -18.22 36.24 9.51
N GLU A 313 -17.67 36.90 8.49
CA GLU A 313 -18.14 36.69 7.11
C GLU A 313 -17.77 35.29 6.59
N GLU A 314 -16.59 34.77 6.90
CA GLU A 314 -16.22 33.38 6.56
C GLU A 314 -17.02 32.35 7.38
N ALA A 315 -17.34 32.65 8.64
CA ALA A 315 -18.23 31.80 9.44
C ALA A 315 -19.64 31.69 8.82
N LYS A 316 -20.19 32.81 8.34
CA LYS A 316 -21.46 32.89 7.63
C LYS A 316 -21.41 32.10 6.33
N GLN A 317 -20.40 32.29 5.48
CA GLN A 317 -20.23 31.56 4.21
C GLN A 317 -20.16 30.04 4.40
N ASP A 318 -19.47 29.57 5.46
CA ASP A 318 -19.46 28.14 5.81
C ASP A 318 -20.86 27.66 6.25
N CYS A 319 -21.61 28.46 7.01
CA CYS A 319 -22.97 28.09 7.41
C CYS A 319 -23.96 28.11 6.23
N ASP A 320 -23.81 29.04 5.28
CA ASP A 320 -24.58 29.07 4.04
C ASP A 320 -24.32 27.80 3.21
N SER A 321 -23.05 27.40 3.09
CA SER A 321 -22.65 26.15 2.43
C SER A 321 -23.23 24.91 3.13
N ALA A 322 -23.23 24.91 4.47
CA ALA A 322 -23.84 23.84 5.25
C ALA A 322 -25.37 23.76 5.06
N LEU A 323 -26.06 24.90 4.97
CA LEU A 323 -27.52 24.95 4.75
C LEU A 323 -27.92 24.65 3.30
N GLN A 324 -27.03 24.85 2.32
CA GLN A 324 -27.23 24.35 0.96
C GLN A 324 -27.18 22.81 0.88
N LEU A 325 -26.31 22.18 1.67
CA LEU A 325 -26.20 20.72 1.76
C LEU A 325 -27.29 20.10 2.65
N GLU A 326 -27.60 20.73 3.79
CA GLU A 326 -28.60 20.27 4.76
C GLU A 326 -29.48 21.44 5.22
N PRO A 327 -30.58 21.76 4.50
CA PRO A 327 -31.42 22.93 4.77
C PRO A 327 -32.04 23.00 6.19
N GLY A 328 -32.17 21.86 6.88
CA GLY A 328 -32.65 21.77 8.25
C GLY A 328 -31.53 21.76 9.32
N ASN A 329 -30.29 22.10 8.99
CA ASN A 329 -29.18 21.98 9.94
C ASN A 329 -29.22 23.08 11.03
N LYS A 330 -29.85 22.74 12.16
CA LYS A 330 -29.95 23.59 13.36
C LYS A 330 -28.60 24.19 13.83
N LYS A 331 -27.48 23.46 13.68
CA LYS A 331 -26.15 23.96 14.08
C LYS A 331 -25.63 25.02 13.11
N ALA A 332 -25.98 24.92 11.82
CA ALA A 332 -25.62 25.91 10.81
C ALA A 332 -26.42 27.21 11.04
N PHE A 333 -27.74 27.14 11.21
CA PHE A 333 -28.56 28.32 11.57
C PHE A 333 -28.03 29.03 12.82
N TYR A 334 -27.82 28.30 13.92
CA TYR A 334 -27.31 28.89 15.16
C TYR A 334 -25.94 29.56 14.99
N ARG A 335 -25.01 28.92 14.25
CA ARG A 335 -23.68 29.49 14.00
C ARG A 335 -23.72 30.67 13.03
N ARG A 336 -24.65 30.68 12.07
CA ARG A 336 -24.88 31.82 11.16
C ARG A 336 -25.50 33.01 11.88
N ALA A 337 -26.43 32.78 12.81
CA ALA A 337 -26.96 33.84 13.68
C ALA A 337 -25.86 34.52 14.51
N LEU A 338 -24.94 33.75 15.11
CA LEU A 338 -23.79 34.30 15.82
C LEU A 338 -22.84 35.08 14.91
N ALA A 339 -22.69 34.66 13.65
CA ALA A 339 -21.93 35.41 12.65
C ALA A 339 -22.62 36.74 12.31
N TYR A 340 -23.93 36.72 12.03
CA TYR A 340 -24.74 37.93 11.78
C TYR A 340 -24.72 38.90 12.97
N LYS A 341 -24.82 38.41 14.21
CA LYS A 341 -24.65 39.20 15.44
C LYS A 341 -23.27 39.88 15.49
N GLY A 342 -22.20 39.16 15.14
CA GLY A 342 -20.84 39.71 15.04
C GLY A 342 -20.66 40.73 13.91
N LEU A 343 -21.43 40.60 12.82
CA LEU A 343 -21.52 41.56 11.71
C LEU A 343 -22.48 42.73 11.99
N GLN A 344 -23.15 42.75 13.15
CA GLN A 344 -24.21 43.70 13.53
C GLN A 344 -25.48 43.65 12.66
N ASP A 345 -25.67 42.59 11.88
CA ASP A 345 -26.94 42.29 11.20
C ASP A 345 -27.90 41.59 12.17
N TYR A 346 -28.43 42.36 13.11
CA TYR A 346 -29.33 41.83 14.14
C TYR A 346 -30.66 41.33 13.58
N LEU A 347 -31.09 41.78 12.40
CA LEU A 347 -32.29 41.29 11.72
C LEU A 347 -32.08 39.84 11.26
N SER A 348 -31.05 39.58 10.44
CA SER A 348 -30.75 38.22 9.97
C SER A 348 -30.41 37.28 11.12
N ALA A 349 -29.69 37.77 12.14
CA ALA A 349 -29.41 37.00 13.35
C ALA A 349 -30.70 36.56 14.09
N SER A 350 -31.67 37.47 14.23
CA SER A 350 -32.95 37.14 14.89
C SER A 350 -33.77 36.12 14.11
N SER A 351 -33.76 36.19 12.77
CA SER A 351 -34.44 35.23 11.90
C SER A 351 -33.85 33.82 12.02
N ASP A 352 -32.52 33.69 11.96
CA ASP A 352 -31.86 32.39 12.09
C ASP A 352 -32.07 31.76 13.48
N LEU A 353 -32.15 32.55 14.55
CA LEU A 353 -32.46 32.06 15.89
C LEU A 353 -33.92 31.61 16.03
N GLN A 354 -34.86 32.28 15.35
CA GLN A 354 -36.24 31.82 15.28
C GLN A 354 -36.34 30.49 14.53
N GLU A 355 -35.60 30.28 13.44
CA GLU A 355 -35.52 28.97 12.76
C GLU A 355 -34.94 27.88 13.68
N VAL A 356 -33.91 28.18 14.47
CA VAL A 356 -33.38 27.24 15.48
C VAL A 356 -34.45 26.80 16.49
N LEU A 357 -35.28 27.73 16.96
CA LEU A 357 -36.34 27.47 17.95
C LEU A 357 -37.59 26.83 17.32
N GLN A 358 -37.87 27.07 16.03
CA GLN A 358 -38.88 26.30 15.29
C GLN A 358 -38.47 24.83 15.11
N LEU A 359 -37.18 24.58 14.83
CA LEU A 359 -36.62 23.23 14.67
C LEU A 359 -36.46 22.48 16.01
N ASP A 360 -36.14 23.19 17.10
CA ASP A 360 -36.08 22.64 18.46
C ASP A 360 -36.37 23.73 19.51
N PRO A 361 -37.61 23.77 20.05
CA PRO A 361 -38.02 24.77 21.02
C PRO A 361 -37.27 24.74 22.36
N ASN A 362 -36.49 23.70 22.66
CA ASN A 362 -35.83 23.55 23.96
C ASN A 362 -34.38 24.05 23.98
N VAL A 363 -33.91 24.73 22.93
CA VAL A 363 -32.55 25.29 22.85
C VAL A 363 -32.48 26.61 23.61
N ARG A 364 -32.39 26.52 24.93
CA ARG A 364 -32.30 27.67 25.86
C ARG A 364 -31.17 28.66 25.49
N GLU A 365 -30.06 28.19 24.92
CA GLU A 365 -29.01 29.08 24.42
C GLU A 365 -29.49 29.97 23.27
N ALA A 366 -30.33 29.45 22.38
CA ALA A 366 -30.91 30.22 21.27
C ALA A 366 -32.00 31.19 21.73
N GLU A 367 -32.78 30.86 22.76
CA GLU A 367 -33.71 31.79 23.41
C GLU A 367 -32.96 33.01 23.99
N LEU A 368 -31.88 32.76 24.73
CA LEU A 368 -31.07 33.81 25.35
C LEU A 368 -30.35 34.70 24.31
N GLU A 369 -29.76 34.09 23.28
CA GLU A 369 -29.15 34.82 22.16
C GLU A 369 -30.20 35.65 21.39
N LEU A 370 -31.44 35.16 21.25
CA LEU A 370 -32.52 35.89 20.59
C LEU A 370 -32.99 37.09 21.42
N GLU A 371 -33.10 36.94 22.75
CA GLU A 371 -33.39 38.08 23.64
C GLU A 371 -32.31 39.17 23.51
N GLU A 372 -31.02 38.79 23.55
CA GLU A 372 -29.91 39.74 23.40
C GLU A 372 -29.91 40.43 22.03
N VAL A 373 -30.03 39.66 20.94
CA VAL A 373 -30.06 40.18 19.56
C VAL A 373 -31.26 41.12 19.34
N THR A 374 -32.44 40.81 19.88
CA THR A 374 -33.59 41.73 19.77
C THR A 374 -33.44 42.99 20.63
N GLY A 375 -32.67 42.94 21.71
CA GLY A 375 -32.26 44.11 22.48
C GLY A 375 -31.34 45.03 21.67
N LEU A 376 -30.28 44.47 21.08
CA LEU A 376 -29.33 45.19 20.22
C LEU A 376 -30.01 45.78 18.98
N LEU A 377 -30.94 45.04 18.35
CA LEU A 377 -31.75 45.54 17.23
C LEU A 377 -32.56 46.78 17.62
N ARG A 378 -33.24 46.77 18.77
CA ARG A 378 -34.01 47.93 19.25
C ARG A 378 -33.13 49.14 19.50
N GLN A 379 -31.95 48.95 20.10
CA GLN A 379 -30.98 50.03 20.33
C GLN A 379 -30.49 50.62 19.01
N SER A 380 -30.05 49.77 18.06
CA SER A 380 -29.61 50.19 16.73
C SER A 380 -30.68 50.99 15.97
N LEU A 381 -31.95 50.57 16.04
CA LEU A 381 -33.06 51.31 15.46
C LEU A 381 -33.27 52.68 16.15
N MET A 382 -33.25 52.74 17.48
CA MET A 382 -33.37 54.02 18.22
C MET A 382 -32.24 54.99 17.86
N ASP A 383 -30.99 54.53 17.85
CA ASP A 383 -29.82 55.34 17.50
C ASP A 383 -29.89 55.87 16.06
N SER A 384 -30.40 55.05 15.12
CA SER A 384 -30.62 55.48 13.73
C SER A 384 -31.66 56.60 13.62
N THR A 385 -32.76 56.54 14.39
CA THR A 385 -33.81 57.58 14.40
C THR A 385 -33.37 58.87 15.10
N ALA A 386 -32.37 58.81 15.98
CA ALA A 386 -31.80 59.99 16.62
C ALA A 386 -30.88 60.80 15.67
N HIS A 387 -30.33 60.17 14.63
CA HIS A 387 -29.35 60.77 13.72
C HIS A 387 -29.93 61.31 12.41
N THR A 388 -31.22 61.10 12.10
CA THR A 388 -31.87 61.73 10.96
C THR A 388 -32.17 63.20 11.25
N PRO A 389 -31.55 64.18 10.56
CA PRO A 389 -31.89 65.59 10.74
C PRO A 389 -33.32 65.83 10.25
N ARG A 390 -34.13 66.52 11.06
CA ARG A 390 -35.41 67.08 10.60
C ARG A 390 -35.12 68.14 9.54
N VAL A 391 -35.59 67.89 8.33
CA VAL A 391 -35.62 68.83 7.19
C VAL A 391 -36.68 69.90 7.42
#